data_AF-A0A7T1I1X7-F1
#
_entry.id   AF-A0A7T1I1X7-F1
#
_cell.length_a   1.000
_cell.length_b   1.000
_cell.length_c   1.000
_cell.angle_alpha   90.00
_cell.angle_beta   90.00
_cell.angle_gamma   90.00
#
_symmetry.space_group_name_H-M   'P 1'
#
loop_
_entity.id
_entity.type
_entity.pdbx_description
1 polymer ?
#
loop_
_entity_poly.entity_id
_entity_poly.type
_entity_poly.pdbx_seq_one_letter_code
_entity_poly.pdbx_strand_id
1 'polypeptide(L)'
;MKTPLAYQRQQKARRPPKMFNRTLNTTVAIGVRVDPELERRLDQLALSLGKSRSTCVREAIALYVERFSGGEEARRQSRLIRQQAGSTHWSEQIPDWTDWTA
;
A
#
# COMPACT_ATOMS: atom_id res chain seq x y z
N MET A 1 69.42 11.28 26.77
CA MET A 1 68.86 11.89 25.52
C MET A 1 67.56 12.60 25.87
N LYS A 2 67.27 13.68 25.14
CA LYS A 2 66.34 14.80 25.39
C LYS A 2 64.84 14.41 25.49
N THR A 3 64.06 15.13 26.30
CA THR A 3 62.58 15.30 26.14
C THR A 3 62.28 16.21 24.93
N PRO A 4 61.13 16.08 24.22
CA PRO A 4 59.88 16.80 24.58
C PRO A 4 58.57 16.00 24.28
N LEU A 5 57.49 16.15 25.06
CA LEU A 5 56.41 17.16 24.99
C LEU A 5 55.40 16.95 23.83
N ALA A 6 54.15 16.72 24.24
CA ALA A 6 52.89 17.05 23.56
C ALA A 6 52.41 16.22 22.34
N TYR A 7 51.40 15.37 22.58
CA TYR A 7 50.18 15.44 21.74
C TYR A 7 48.93 15.01 22.51
N GLN A 8 48.55 15.83 23.49
CA GLN A 8 47.16 15.92 23.91
C GLN A 8 46.40 16.69 22.81
N ARG A 9 45.56 16.02 22.01
CA ARG A 9 44.49 16.69 21.25
C ARG A 9 43.38 15.71 20.85
N GLN A 10 42.21 15.98 21.45
CA GLN A 10 40.88 15.87 20.87
C GLN A 10 40.21 14.48 20.83
N GLN A 11 39.67 14.11 22.00
CA GLN A 11 38.31 13.59 22.06
C GLN A 11 37.35 14.62 21.43
N LYS A 12 37.10 14.53 20.12
CA LYS A 12 35.97 15.24 19.49
C LYS A 12 34.96 14.19 19.09
N ALA A 13 33.88 14.17 19.89
CA ALA A 13 32.71 13.32 19.77
C ALA A 13 32.38 13.00 18.31
N ARG A 14 32.57 11.73 17.92
CA ARG A 14 31.94 11.14 16.75
C ARG A 14 30.44 11.09 17.04
N ARG A 15 29.74 12.21 16.80
CA ARG A 15 28.28 12.19 16.72
C ARG A 15 27.93 11.17 15.63
N PRO A 16 27.12 10.15 15.91
CA PRO A 16 26.67 9.25 14.86
C PRO A 16 25.91 10.07 13.80
N PRO A 17 26.01 9.70 12.52
CA PRO A 17 25.24 10.35 11.47
C PRO A 17 23.76 10.25 11.85
N LYS A 18 23.07 11.39 11.85
CA LYS A 18 21.61 11.42 11.97
C LYS A 18 21.07 10.61 10.79
N MET A 19 20.67 9.36 11.04
CA MET A 19 19.87 8.60 10.09
C MET A 19 18.55 9.36 9.96
N PHE A 20 18.45 10.18 8.92
CA PHE A 20 17.18 10.72 8.46
C PHE A 20 16.36 9.53 7.98
N ASN A 21 15.66 8.87 8.91
CA ASN A 21 14.60 7.93 8.60
C ASN A 21 13.46 8.75 7.98
N ARG A 22 13.60 9.07 6.70
CA ARG A 22 12.51 9.59 5.89
C ARG A 22 11.65 8.38 5.55
N THR A 23 10.76 7.99 6.47
CA THR A 23 9.59 7.20 6.12
C THR A 23 8.84 8.02 5.09
N LEU A 24 9.07 7.72 3.81
CA LEU A 24 8.25 8.26 2.75
C LEU A 24 6.86 7.66 2.96
N ASN A 25 5.94 8.47 3.47
CA ASN A 25 4.51 8.17 3.49
C ASN A 25 4.02 8.22 2.04
N THR A 26 4.50 7.31 1.20
CA THR A 26 4.10 7.22 -0.20
C THR A 26 2.70 6.63 -0.21
N THR A 27 1.72 7.46 -0.51
CA THR A 27 0.34 6.99 -0.68
C THR A 27 0.25 6.30 -2.03
N VAL A 28 0.07 4.99 -2.04
CA VAL A 28 -0.14 4.21 -3.26
C VAL A 28 -1.62 4.24 -3.61
N ALA A 29 -1.96 4.57 -4.85
CA ALA A 29 -3.32 4.48 -5.37
C ALA A 29 -3.52 3.12 -6.07
N ILE A 30 -4.64 2.46 -5.77
CA ILE A 30 -5.05 1.22 -6.44
C ILE A 30 -6.38 1.47 -7.17
N GLY A 31 -6.47 1.03 -8.43
CA GLY A 31 -7.73 0.99 -9.17
C GLY A 31 -8.44 -0.33 -8.89
N VAL A 32 -9.70 -0.27 -8.46
CA VAL A 32 -10.52 -1.47 -8.18
C VAL A 32 -11.77 -1.40 -9.05
N ARG A 33 -11.99 -2.43 -9.87
CA ARG A 33 -13.25 -2.58 -10.61
C ARG A 33 -14.32 -3.08 -9.66
N VAL A 34 -15.48 -2.43 -9.68
CA VAL A 34 -16.64 -2.78 -8.87
C VAL A 34 -17.88 -2.76 -9.75
N ASP A 35 -18.88 -3.57 -9.38
CA ASP A 35 -20.17 -3.51 -10.07
C ASP A 35 -20.81 -2.12 -9.89
N PRO A 36 -21.51 -1.58 -10.91
CA PRO A 36 -22.10 -0.23 -10.84
C PRO A 36 -23.07 -0.04 -9.66
N GLU A 37 -23.81 -1.08 -9.31
CA GLU A 37 -24.72 -1.05 -8.16
C GLU A 37 -23.95 -0.99 -6.83
N LEU A 38 -22.80 -1.66 -6.74
CA LEU A 38 -21.93 -1.55 -5.57
C LEU A 38 -21.32 -0.15 -5.46
N GLU A 39 -20.91 0.44 -6.59
CA GLU A 39 -20.41 1.82 -6.62
C GLU A 39 -21.45 2.80 -6.07
N ARG A 40 -22.71 2.72 -6.52
CA ARG A 40 -23.80 3.56 -6.02
C ARG A 40 -24.03 3.42 -4.52
N ARG A 41 -23.99 2.18 -4.00
CA ARG A 41 -24.14 1.93 -2.56
C ARG A 41 -22.99 2.51 -1.75
N LEU A 42 -21.76 2.43 -2.28
CA LEU A 42 -20.59 3.04 -1.66
C LEU A 42 -20.70 4.57 -1.62
N ASP A 43 -21.22 5.19 -2.68
CA ASP A 43 -21.47 6.64 -2.71
C ASP A 43 -22.52 7.06 -1.67
N GLN A 44 -23.64 6.32 -1.59
CA GLN A 44 -24.67 6.58 -0.58
C GLN A 44 -24.14 6.42 0.84
N LEU A 45 -23.35 5.37 1.09
CA LEU A 45 -22.73 5.15 2.39
C LEU A 45 -21.76 6.29 2.73
N ALA A 46 -20.91 6.70 1.79
CA ALA A 46 -19.98 7.79 1.98
C ALA A 46 -20.67 9.11 2.33
N LEU A 47 -21.78 9.42 1.63
CA LEU A 47 -22.64 10.57 1.95
C LEU A 47 -23.22 10.46 3.36
N SER A 48 -23.77 9.31 3.73
CA SER A 48 -24.38 9.11 5.07
C SER A 48 -23.37 9.27 6.21
N LEU A 49 -22.09 8.96 5.96
CA LEU A 49 -21.01 9.06 6.92
C LEU A 49 -20.27 10.40 6.87
N GLY A 50 -20.59 11.28 5.91
CA GLY A 50 -19.86 12.53 5.69
C GLY A 50 -18.38 12.32 5.31
N LYS A 51 -18.05 11.19 4.67
CA LYS A 51 -16.69 10.82 4.27
C LYS A 51 -16.57 10.71 2.76
N SER A 52 -15.35 10.74 2.23
CA SER A 52 -15.13 10.38 0.83
C SER A 52 -15.25 8.86 0.64
N ARG A 53 -15.66 8.44 -0.57
CA ARG A 53 -15.73 7.02 -0.95
C ARG A 53 -14.42 6.29 -0.70
N SER A 54 -13.29 6.87 -1.10
CA SER A 54 -11.97 6.26 -0.90
C SER A 54 -11.61 6.08 0.57
N THR A 55 -12.10 6.95 1.46
CA THR A 55 -11.92 6.80 2.91
C THR A 55 -12.74 5.63 3.44
N CYS A 56 -14.02 5.52 3.07
CA CYS A 56 -14.87 4.40 3.46
C CYS A 56 -14.29 3.06 2.99
N VAL A 57 -13.81 3.00 1.75
CA VAL A 57 -13.19 1.80 1.18
C VAL A 57 -11.89 1.43 1.91
N ARG A 58 -11.02 2.41 2.19
CA ARG A 58 -9.79 2.15 2.96
C ARG A 58 -10.08 1.61 4.36
N GLU A 59 -11.06 2.18 5.07
CA GLU A 59 -11.48 1.69 6.39
C GLU A 59 -12.04 0.27 6.31
N ALA A 60 -12.90 -0.01 5.32
CA ALA A 60 -13.45 -1.36 5.12
C ALA A 60 -12.36 -2.40 4.83
N ILE A 61 -11.37 -2.06 3.99
CA ILE A 61 -10.22 -2.92 3.71
C ILE A 61 -9.39 -3.14 4.98
N ALA A 62 -9.12 -2.08 5.75
CA ALA A 62 -8.36 -2.20 7.00
C ALA A 62 -9.06 -3.14 8.00
N LEU A 63 -10.37 -2.97 8.20
CA LEU A 63 -11.18 -3.82 9.08
C LEU A 63 -11.21 -5.28 8.59
N TYR A 64 -11.28 -5.49 7.27
CA TYR A 64 -11.23 -6.82 6.68
C TYR A 64 -9.88 -7.50 6.94
N VAL A 65 -8.79 -6.81 6.63
CA VAL A 65 -7.43 -7.34 6.82
C VAL A 65 -7.15 -7.61 8.30
N GLU A 66 -7.57 -6.72 9.19
CA GLU A 66 -7.44 -6.93 10.63
C GLU A 66 -8.18 -8.20 11.07
N ARG A 67 -9.45 -8.34 10.67
CA ARG A 67 -10.30 -9.48 11.00
C ARG A 67 -9.76 -10.81 10.44
N PHE A 68 -9.13 -10.77 9.26
CA PHE A 68 -8.74 -11.97 8.51
C PHE A 68 -7.23 -12.08 8.25
N SER A 69 -6.40 -11.50 9.11
CA SER A 69 -4.94 -11.45 8.98
C SER A 69 -4.24 -12.82 9.00
N GLY A 70 -4.96 -13.92 9.24
CA GLY A 70 -4.44 -15.29 9.26
C GLY A 70 -4.33 -15.95 7.88
N GLY A 71 -3.43 -16.95 7.78
CA GLY A 71 -3.19 -17.70 6.54
C GLY A 71 -4.41 -18.51 6.03
N GLU A 72 -5.40 -18.78 6.86
CA GLU A 72 -6.62 -19.49 6.46
C GLU A 72 -7.46 -18.71 5.44
N GLU A 73 -7.58 -17.38 5.61
CA GLU A 73 -8.34 -16.57 4.66
C GLU A 73 -7.63 -16.51 3.30
N ALA A 74 -6.29 -16.39 3.29
CA ALA A 74 -5.52 -16.47 2.07
C ALA A 74 -5.75 -17.79 1.33
N ARG A 75 -5.80 -18.92 2.04
CA ARG A 75 -6.11 -20.24 1.44
C ARG A 75 -7.56 -20.32 0.95
N ARG A 76 -8.51 -19.75 1.69
CA ARG A 76 -9.93 -19.69 1.29
C ARG A 76 -10.09 -18.88 0.00
N GLN A 77 -9.54 -17.67 -0.05
CA GLN A 77 -9.59 -16.81 -1.24
C GLN A 77 -8.89 -17.46 -2.43
N SER A 78 -7.73 -18.09 -2.22
CA SER A 78 -7.03 -18.84 -3.27
C SER A 78 -7.89 -19.97 -3.86
N ARG A 79 -8.67 -20.67 -3.03
CA ARG A 79 -9.61 -21.70 -3.52
C ARG A 79 -10.75 -21.09 -4.33
N LEU A 80 -11.34 -19.98 -3.89
CA LEU A 80 -12.41 -19.28 -4.60
C LEU A 80 -11.93 -18.76 -5.97
N ILE A 81 -10.77 -18.10 -6.00
CA ILE A 81 -10.15 -17.63 -7.24
C ILE A 81 -9.90 -18.80 -8.20
N ARG A 82 -9.37 -19.93 -7.70
CA ARG A 82 -9.14 -21.12 -8.53
C ARG A 82 -10.44 -21.69 -9.12
N GLN A 83 -11.53 -21.72 -8.33
CA GLN A 83 -12.84 -22.16 -8.79
C GLN A 83 -13.41 -21.21 -9.85
N GLN A 84 -13.21 -19.90 -9.68
CA GLN A 84 -13.75 -18.88 -10.56
C GLN A 84 -12.92 -18.69 -11.84
N ALA A 85 -11.60 -18.94 -11.79
CA ALA A 85 -10.69 -18.91 -12.94
C ALA A 85 -11.04 -19.96 -14.02
N GLY A 86 -11.85 -20.97 -13.70
CA GLY A 86 -12.43 -21.87 -14.71
C GLY A 86 -13.59 -21.26 -15.51
N SER A 87 -14.18 -20.15 -15.06
CA SER A 87 -15.36 -19.50 -15.68
C SER A 87 -15.12 -18.06 -16.13
N THR A 88 -14.12 -17.38 -15.58
CA THR A 88 -13.84 -15.98 -15.88
C THR A 88 -12.64 -15.88 -16.81
N HIS A 89 -12.91 -15.60 -18.08
CA HIS A 89 -11.90 -15.32 -19.10
C HIS A 89 -11.24 -13.97 -18.81
N TRP A 90 -10.28 -13.95 -17.87
CA TRP A 90 -9.49 -12.76 -17.52
C TRP A 90 -8.66 -12.20 -18.70
N SER A 91 -8.59 -12.94 -19.80
CA SER A 91 -8.01 -12.53 -21.08
C SER A 91 -8.99 -11.74 -21.96
N GLU A 92 -9.82 -10.86 -21.41
CA GLU A 92 -10.40 -9.82 -22.27
C GLU A 92 -9.24 -9.07 -22.94
N GLN A 93 -9.30 -8.97 -24.27
CA GLN A 93 -8.28 -8.35 -25.11
C GLN A 93 -7.88 -7.00 -24.52
N ILE A 94 -6.61 -6.87 -24.17
CA ILE A 94 -6.01 -5.58 -23.83
C ILE A 94 -6.31 -4.68 -25.04
N PRO A 95 -6.97 -3.52 -24.87
CA PRO A 95 -7.15 -2.56 -25.96
C PRO A 95 -5.79 -2.28 -26.58
N ASP A 96 -5.68 -2.20 -27.90
CA ASP A 96 -4.42 -1.86 -28.54
C ASP A 96 -3.99 -0.46 -28.04
N TRP A 97 -2.94 -0.39 -27.22
CA TRP A 97 -2.48 0.84 -26.55
C TRP A 97 -1.72 1.77 -27.51
N THR A 98 -1.87 1.60 -28.82
CA THR A 98 -1.09 2.32 -29.84
C THR A 98 -1.46 3.80 -29.99
N ASP A 99 -2.51 4.29 -29.31
CA ASP A 99 -3.07 5.63 -29.60
C ASP A 99 -3.05 6.65 -28.45
N TRP A 100 -2.27 6.43 -27.37
CA TRP A 100 -2.19 7.42 -26.27
C TRP A 100 -1.16 8.54 -26.51
N THR A 101 -0.50 8.59 -27.68
CA THR A 101 0.46 9.64 -28.05
C THR A 101 0.34 10.13 -29.50
N ALA A 102 -0.78 9.89 -30.18
CA ALA A 102 -1.04 10.41 -31.54
C ALA A 102 -2.09 11.53 -31.53
#